data_AF-K1TEL6-F1
#
_entry.id   AF-K1TEL6-F1
#
_cell.length_a   1.000
_cell.length_b   1.000
_cell.length_c   1.000
_cell.angle_alpha   90.00
_cell.angle_beta   90.00
_cell.angle_gamma   90.00
#
_symmetry.space_group_name_H-M   'P 1'
#
loop_
_entity.id
_entity.type
_entity.pdbx_description
1 polymer ?
#
loop_
_entity_poly.entity_id
_entity_poly.type
_entity_poly.pdbx_seq_one_letter_code
_entity_poly.pdbx_strand_id
1 'polypeptide(L)'
;EAALNQLIDGNSDLVMETIKESITYYSGLQQLSFGVLLIVAVIVVCFSLINLVNTTITNFLSRRQEIGMLQAIGLSKKQLIKMLCYEGLMYSVFATLVTLVLGTGLGFLSVQVVVKTMNPYFYYSFPWLIVLIYLAILLIVQFTLISYTTGNLKKQSLVEQIRTME
;
A
#
# COMPACT_ATOMS: atom_id res chain seq x y z
N GLU A 1 -31.28 41.15 3.43
CA GLU A 1 -29.94 41.59 2.98
C GLU A 1 -29.69 43.08 3.20
N ALA A 2 -30.46 43.99 2.59
CA ALA A 2 -30.19 45.44 2.71
C ALA A 2 -30.12 45.98 4.15
N ALA A 3 -31.04 45.56 5.04
CA ALA A 3 -31.04 45.95 6.45
C ALA A 3 -29.90 45.31 7.27
N LEU A 4 -29.42 44.14 6.86
CA LEU A 4 -28.32 43.43 7.52
C LEU A 4 -26.98 44.05 7.13
N ASN A 5 -26.82 44.41 5.84
CA ASN A 5 -25.65 45.12 5.33
C ASN A 5 -25.51 46.52 5.98
N GLN A 6 -26.62 47.21 6.24
CA GLN A 6 -26.60 48.50 6.95
C GLN A 6 -26.12 48.40 8.42
N LEU A 7 -26.43 47.31 9.11
CA LEU A 7 -25.97 47.08 10.49
C LEU A 7 -24.49 46.70 10.56
N ILE A 8 -23.97 46.10 9.49
CA ILE A 8 -22.56 45.70 9.33
C ILE A 8 -21.69 46.90 8.95
N ASP A 9 -22.18 47.79 8.10
CA ASP A 9 -21.44 49.01 7.70
C ASP A 9 -21.18 49.97 8.88
N GLY A 10 -21.98 49.89 9.94
CA GLY A 10 -21.81 50.65 11.18
C GLY A 10 -20.86 50.01 12.22
N ASN A 11 -20.43 48.77 12.01
CA ASN A 11 -19.53 48.05 12.92
C ASN A 11 -18.45 47.32 12.12
N SER A 12 -17.26 47.90 12.04
CA SER A 12 -16.11 47.38 11.27
C SER A 12 -15.61 45.99 11.70
N ASP A 13 -16.08 45.46 12.83
CA ASP A 13 -15.74 44.13 13.35
C ASP A 13 -16.68 43.02 12.86
N LEU A 14 -17.78 43.36 12.19
CA LEU A 14 -18.73 42.38 11.66
C LEU A 14 -18.47 42.18 10.16
N VAL A 15 -18.20 40.94 9.76
CA VAL A 15 -18.05 40.55 8.35
C VAL A 15 -19.16 39.57 8.01
N MET A 16 -19.89 39.84 6.93
CA MET A 16 -20.91 38.91 6.44
C MET A 16 -20.27 37.81 5.59
N GLU A 17 -19.75 36.77 6.22
CA GLU A 17 -19.36 35.58 5.50
C GLU A 17 -20.59 34.70 5.23
N THR A 18 -20.85 34.41 3.96
CA THR A 18 -21.87 33.42 3.62
C THR A 18 -21.34 32.04 4.02
N ILE A 19 -22.17 31.19 4.65
CA ILE A 19 -21.79 29.80 4.99
C ILE A 19 -21.22 29.04 3.78
N LYS A 20 -21.67 29.38 2.57
CA LYS A 20 -21.15 28.85 1.30
C LYS A 20 -19.68 29.22 1.06
N GLU A 21 -19.27 30.43 1.43
CA GLU A 21 -17.92 30.98 1.24
C GLU A 21 -16.94 30.34 2.23
N SER A 22 -17.33 30.21 3.50
CA SER A 22 -16.54 29.50 4.51
C SER A 22 -16.41 28.01 4.21
N ILE A 23 -17.47 27.32 3.75
CA ILE A 23 -17.37 25.92 3.28
C ILE A 23 -16.40 25.80 2.09
N THR A 24 -16.44 26.73 1.13
CA THR A 24 -15.55 26.72 -0.04
C THR A 24 -14.09 26.90 0.36
N TYR A 25 -13.81 27.77 1.33
CA TYR A 25 -12.46 27.99 1.85
C TYR A 25 -11.90 26.76 2.60
N TYR A 26 -12.66 26.18 3.54
CA TYR A 26 -12.22 25.00 4.28
C TYR A 26 -12.11 23.75 3.39
N SER A 27 -13.01 23.58 2.42
CA SER A 27 -12.94 22.46 1.49
C SER A 27 -11.71 22.52 0.57
N GLY A 28 -11.31 23.71 0.11
CA GLY A 28 -10.09 23.89 -0.69
C GLY A 28 -8.81 23.56 0.07
N LEU A 29 -8.69 24.04 1.31
CA LEU A 29 -7.55 23.72 2.19
C LEU A 29 -7.48 22.21 2.51
N GLN A 30 -8.62 21.60 2.82
CA GLN A 30 -8.69 20.16 3.10
C GLN A 30 -8.34 19.31 1.86
N GLN A 31 -8.76 19.74 0.67
CA GLN A 31 -8.48 19.03 -0.58
C GLN A 31 -6.99 19.05 -0.94
N LEU A 32 -6.29 20.16 -0.68
CA LEU A 32 -4.84 20.24 -0.84
C LEU A 32 -4.12 19.27 0.11
N SER A 33 -4.45 19.30 1.41
CA SER A 33 -3.83 18.39 2.39
C SER A 33 -4.09 16.91 2.05
N PHE A 34 -5.33 16.58 1.66
CA PHE A 34 -5.69 15.23 1.25
C PHE A 34 -4.94 14.80 -0.02
N GLY A 35 -4.80 15.70 -1.01
CA GLY A 35 -4.06 15.44 -2.23
C GLY A 35 -2.58 15.14 -1.99
N VAL A 36 -1.92 15.91 -1.12
CA VAL A 36 -0.51 15.68 -0.74
C VAL A 36 -0.35 14.32 -0.05
N LEU A 37 -1.22 13.99 0.91
CA LEU A 37 -1.19 12.69 1.59
C LEU A 37 -1.40 11.52 0.62
N LEU A 38 -2.28 11.67 -0.37
CA LEU A 38 -2.50 10.66 -1.40
C LEU A 38 -1.25 10.43 -2.25
N ILE A 39 -0.58 11.50 -2.67
CA ILE A 39 0.66 11.39 -3.46
C ILE A 39 1.74 10.66 -2.66
N VAL A 40 1.93 11.03 -1.38
CA VAL A 40 2.88 10.35 -0.49
C VAL A 40 2.52 8.87 -0.34
N ALA A 41 1.25 8.54 -0.14
CA ALA A 41 0.79 7.16 -0.04
C ALA A 41 1.12 6.34 -1.30
N VAL A 42 0.88 6.91 -2.49
CA VAL A 42 1.22 6.24 -3.77
C VAL A 42 2.73 5.99 -3.88
N ILE A 43 3.57 6.96 -3.52
CA ILE A 43 5.02 6.79 -3.55
C ILE A 43 5.47 5.67 -2.60
N VAL A 44 4.92 5.64 -1.39
CA VAL A 44 5.22 4.59 -0.39
C VAL A 44 4.80 3.21 -0.90
N VAL A 45 3.63 3.09 -1.53
CA VAL A 45 3.17 1.84 -2.15
C VAL A 45 4.13 1.40 -3.25
N CYS A 46 4.54 2.30 -4.15
CA CYS A 46 5.51 2.00 -5.20
C CYS A 46 6.84 1.49 -4.62
N PHE A 47 7.36 2.17 -3.59
CA PHE A 47 8.59 1.75 -2.91
C PHE A 47 8.45 0.38 -2.23
N SER A 48 7.30 0.13 -1.60
CA SER A 48 6.99 -1.18 -1.02
C SER A 48 6.97 -2.29 -2.07
N LEU A 49 6.42 -2.03 -3.26
CA LEU A 49 6.38 -3.01 -4.35
C LEU A 49 7.79 -3.33 -4.86
N ILE A 50 8.64 -2.31 -5.05
CA ILE A 50 10.04 -2.52 -5.47
C ILE A 50 10.80 -3.36 -4.45
N ASN A 51 10.63 -3.07 -3.15
CA ASN A 51 11.25 -3.87 -2.11
C ASN A 51 10.76 -5.33 -2.12
N LEU A 52 9.45 -5.54 -2.26
CA LEU A 52 8.87 -6.88 -2.35
C LEU A 52 9.48 -7.68 -3.51
N VAL A 53 9.62 -7.05 -4.67
CA VAL A 53 10.26 -7.64 -5.86
C VAL A 53 11.71 -8.00 -5.56
N ASN A 54 12.49 -7.06 -5.03
CA ASN A 54 13.92 -7.27 -4.74
C ASN A 54 14.14 -8.39 -3.72
N THR A 55 13.37 -8.41 -2.64
CA THR A 55 13.46 -9.46 -1.61
C THR A 55 13.09 -10.83 -2.18
N THR A 56 12.02 -10.92 -2.96
CA THR A 56 11.58 -12.19 -3.56
C THR A 56 12.62 -12.74 -4.53
N ILE A 57 13.17 -11.88 -5.40
CA ILE A 57 14.22 -12.25 -6.34
C ILE A 57 15.46 -12.73 -5.58
N THR A 58 15.90 -11.97 -4.57
CA THR A 58 17.09 -12.31 -3.77
C THR A 58 16.94 -13.66 -3.08
N ASN A 59 15.80 -13.88 -2.40
CA ASN A 59 15.49 -15.16 -1.74
C ASN A 59 15.53 -16.34 -2.73
N PHE A 60 15.04 -16.12 -3.95
CA PHE A 60 15.09 -17.13 -4.99
C PHE A 60 16.51 -17.40 -5.49
N LEU A 61 17.32 -16.36 -5.74
CA LEU A 61 18.71 -16.55 -6.18
C LEU A 61 19.53 -17.32 -5.15
N SER A 62 19.38 -17.02 -3.85
CA SER A 62 20.08 -17.73 -2.78
C SER A 62 19.71 -19.22 -2.71
N ARG A 63 18.46 -19.58 -3.04
CA ARG A 63 17.95 -20.97 -2.98
C ARG A 63 17.98 -21.69 -4.32
N ARG A 64 18.54 -21.07 -5.34
CA ARG A 64 18.53 -21.59 -6.71
C ARG A 64 19.24 -22.94 -6.82
N GLN A 65 20.36 -23.13 -6.11
CA GLN A 65 21.10 -24.39 -6.13
C GLN A 65 20.30 -25.53 -5.51
N GLU A 66 19.63 -25.29 -4.37
CA GLU A 66 18.72 -26.25 -3.73
C GLU A 66 17.58 -26.66 -4.67
N ILE A 67 16.95 -25.67 -5.32
CA ILE A 67 15.89 -25.89 -6.31
C ILE A 67 16.39 -26.70 -7.52
N GLY A 68 17.63 -26.48 -7.95
CA GLY A 68 18.27 -27.25 -9.01
C GLY A 68 18.47 -28.72 -8.62
N MET A 69 18.92 -28.97 -7.39
CA MET A 69 19.05 -30.33 -6.84
C MET A 69 17.70 -31.03 -6.71
N LEU A 70 16.67 -30.35 -6.20
CA LEU A 70 15.32 -30.91 -6.09
C LEU A 70 14.73 -31.28 -7.46
N GLN A 71 14.98 -30.47 -8.49
CA GLN A 71 14.57 -30.80 -9.86
C GLN A 71 15.34 -32.01 -10.43
N ALA A 72 16.62 -32.18 -10.09
CA ALA A 72 17.40 -33.35 -10.49
C ALA A 72 16.90 -34.66 -9.86
N ILE A 73 16.35 -34.60 -8.63
CA ILE A 73 15.72 -35.74 -7.94
C ILE A 73 14.29 -36.02 -8.46
N GLY A 74 13.76 -35.17 -9.36
CA GLY A 74 12.47 -35.40 -10.03
C GLY A 74 11.31 -34.53 -9.54
N LEU A 75 11.57 -33.46 -8.76
CA LEU A 75 10.54 -32.52 -8.36
C LEU A 75 9.87 -31.89 -9.59
N SER A 76 8.57 -32.09 -9.73
CA SER A 76 7.83 -31.48 -10.84
C SER A 76 7.70 -29.97 -10.67
N LYS A 77 7.65 -29.24 -11.81
CA LYS A 77 7.48 -27.78 -11.81
C LYS A 77 6.19 -27.33 -11.08
N LYS A 78 5.13 -28.14 -11.16
CA LYS A 78 3.86 -27.85 -10.46
C LYS A 78 4.03 -27.94 -8.93
N GLN A 79 4.81 -28.90 -8.44
CA GLN A 79 5.11 -29.02 -7.01
C GLN A 79 5.96 -27.84 -6.52
N LEU A 80 6.94 -27.40 -7.32
CA LEU A 80 7.75 -26.22 -7.01
C LEU A 80 6.91 -24.93 -6.91
N ILE A 81 6.03 -24.69 -7.89
CA ILE A 81 5.13 -23.51 -7.85
C ILE A 81 4.21 -23.58 -6.63
N LYS A 82 3.66 -24.75 -6.31
CA LYS A 82 2.77 -24.94 -5.17
C LYS A 82 3.49 -24.64 -3.85
N MET A 83 4.72 -25.13 -3.70
CA MET A 83 5.56 -24.85 -2.53
C MET A 83 5.85 -23.36 -2.37
N LEU A 84 6.34 -22.70 -3.44
CA LEU A 84 6.62 -21.26 -3.43
C LEU A 84 5.36 -20.43 -3.17
N CYS A 85 4.20 -20.87 -3.67
CA CYS A 85 2.92 -20.24 -3.39
C CYS A 85 2.57 -20.34 -1.90
N TYR A 86 2.72 -21.51 -1.27
CA TYR A 86 2.46 -21.65 0.17
C TYR A 86 3.39 -20.78 1.01
N GLU A 87 4.67 -20.73 0.67
CA GLU A 87 5.66 -19.90 1.36
C GLU A 87 5.30 -18.41 1.22
N GLY A 88 5.02 -17.95 -0.01
CA GLY A 88 4.59 -16.57 -0.27
C GLY A 88 3.26 -16.20 0.39
N LEU A 89 2.31 -17.13 0.46
CA LEU A 89 1.01 -16.93 1.11
C LEU A 89 1.19 -16.78 2.62
N MET A 90 2.03 -17.60 3.25
CA MET A 90 2.36 -17.44 4.68
C MET A 90 3.00 -16.08 4.97
N TYR A 91 3.97 -15.66 4.16
CA TYR A 91 4.58 -14.32 4.29
C TYR A 91 3.54 -13.20 4.11
N SER A 92 2.69 -13.29 3.09
CA SER A 92 1.68 -12.28 2.79
C SER A 92 0.61 -12.18 3.89
N VAL A 93 0.16 -13.31 4.44
CA VAL A 93 -0.82 -13.34 5.54
C VAL A 93 -0.21 -12.72 6.80
N PHE A 94 1.02 -13.09 7.14
CA PHE A 94 1.68 -12.53 8.31
C PHE A 94 1.91 -11.02 8.16
N ALA A 95 2.44 -10.59 7.01
CA ALA A 95 2.63 -9.17 6.71
C ALA A 95 1.32 -8.38 6.74
N THR A 96 0.24 -8.96 6.20
CA THR A 96 -1.10 -8.36 6.22
C THR A 96 -1.61 -8.19 7.64
N LEU A 97 -1.52 -9.23 8.46
CA LEU A 97 -1.96 -9.19 9.85
C LEU A 97 -1.25 -8.09 10.62
N VAL A 98 0.08 -8.04 10.53
CA VAL A 98 0.90 -7.02 11.20
C VAL A 98 0.55 -5.62 10.68
N THR A 99 0.45 -5.45 9.36
CA THR A 99 0.13 -4.15 8.74
C THR A 99 -1.28 -3.69 9.12
N LEU A 100 -2.25 -4.59 9.17
CA LEU A 100 -3.62 -4.26 9.51
C LEU A 100 -3.72 -3.89 10.99
N VAL A 101 -3.14 -4.67 11.89
CA VAL A 101 -3.15 -4.36 13.34
C VAL A 101 -2.45 -3.04 13.64
N LEU A 102 -1.23 -2.85 13.13
CA LEU A 102 -0.47 -1.63 13.39
C LEU A 102 -1.05 -0.42 12.65
N GLY A 103 -1.45 -0.57 11.39
CA GLY A 103 -2.01 0.50 10.57
C GLY A 103 -3.37 0.97 11.09
N THR A 104 -4.27 0.04 11.44
CA THR A 104 -5.55 0.38 12.07
C THR A 104 -5.35 1.00 13.45
N GLY A 105 -4.46 0.44 14.27
CA GLY A 105 -4.17 0.91 15.62
C GLY A 105 -3.63 2.33 15.63
N LEU A 106 -2.61 2.60 14.80
CA LEU A 106 -2.04 3.95 14.64
C LEU A 106 -3.04 4.92 13.99
N GLY A 107 -3.82 4.46 13.02
CA GLY A 107 -4.90 5.26 12.40
C GLY A 107 -5.99 5.67 13.40
N PHE A 108 -6.42 4.76 14.26
CA PHE A 108 -7.38 5.05 15.31
C PHE A 108 -6.80 6.00 16.37
N LEU A 109 -5.56 5.76 16.81
CA LEU A 109 -4.89 6.59 17.81
C LEU A 109 -4.67 8.02 17.30
N SER A 110 -4.23 8.17 16.06
CA SER A 110 -4.03 9.48 15.42
C SER A 110 -5.33 10.28 15.34
N VAL A 111 -6.46 9.66 14.99
CA VAL A 111 -7.77 10.34 14.98
C VAL A 111 -8.23 10.71 16.40
N GLN A 112 -8.05 9.83 17.38
CA GLN A 112 -8.39 10.11 18.78
C GLN A 112 -7.56 11.25 19.38
N VAL A 113 -6.26 11.32 19.10
CA VAL A 113 -5.36 12.31 19.69
C VAL A 113 -5.37 13.63 18.93
N VAL A 114 -5.29 13.61 17.61
CA VAL A 114 -5.12 14.82 16.78
C VAL A 114 -6.47 15.42 16.42
N VAL A 115 -7.39 14.59 15.91
CA VAL A 115 -8.61 15.08 15.29
C VAL A 115 -9.67 15.43 16.33
N LYS A 116 -9.88 14.62 17.38
CA LYS A 116 -10.83 14.97 18.44
C LYS A 116 -10.44 16.22 19.24
N THR A 117 -9.14 16.52 19.33
CA THR A 117 -8.66 17.74 19.98
C THR A 117 -9.03 19.00 19.18
N MET A 118 -9.11 18.90 17.85
CA MET A 118 -9.42 20.03 16.96
C MET A 118 -10.90 20.09 16.55
N ASN A 119 -11.58 18.95 16.40
CA ASN A 119 -12.97 18.88 15.93
C ASN A 119 -13.70 17.64 16.49
N PRO A 120 -14.57 17.80 17.51
CA PRO A 120 -15.23 16.70 18.21
C PRO A 120 -16.18 15.85 17.34
N TYR A 121 -16.61 16.35 16.18
CA TYR A 121 -17.62 15.71 15.33
C TYR A 121 -17.04 14.77 14.25
N PHE A 122 -15.72 14.57 14.23
CA PHE A 122 -15.10 13.65 13.29
C PHE A 122 -15.26 12.19 13.73
N TYR A 123 -15.99 11.42 12.94
CA TYR A 123 -16.14 9.98 13.13
C TYR A 123 -15.06 9.23 12.34
N TYR A 124 -14.35 8.31 13.00
CA TYR A 124 -13.41 7.41 12.33
C TYR A 124 -14.21 6.42 11.48
N SER A 125 -14.08 6.52 10.16
CA SER A 125 -14.64 5.54 9.22
C SER A 125 -13.52 4.67 8.67
N PHE A 126 -13.58 3.37 8.93
CA PHE A 126 -12.56 2.45 8.48
C PHE A 126 -12.71 2.16 6.98
N PRO A 127 -11.68 2.41 6.14
CA PRO A 127 -11.78 2.30 4.69
C PRO A 127 -11.60 0.85 4.20
N TRP A 128 -12.57 -0.01 4.47
CA TRP A 128 -12.55 -1.44 4.11
C TRP A 128 -12.22 -1.69 2.62
N LEU A 129 -12.78 -0.87 1.73
CA LEU A 129 -12.62 -1.02 0.29
C LEU A 129 -11.15 -0.84 -0.13
N ILE A 130 -10.47 0.17 0.41
CA ILE A 130 -9.05 0.44 0.12
C ILE A 130 -8.15 -0.67 0.65
N VAL A 131 -8.46 -1.21 1.84
CA VAL A 131 -7.73 -2.35 2.41
C VAL A 131 -7.89 -3.59 1.54
N LEU A 132 -9.10 -3.85 1.02
CA LEU A 132 -9.37 -4.99 0.15
C LEU A 132 -8.65 -4.85 -1.19
N ILE A 133 -8.63 -3.65 -1.79
CA ILE A 133 -7.85 -3.37 -3.00
C ILE A 133 -6.36 -3.58 -2.75
N TYR A 134 -5.82 -3.06 -1.63
CA TYR A 134 -4.41 -3.23 -1.28
C TYR A 134 -4.04 -4.72 -1.14
N LEU A 135 -4.90 -5.51 -0.49
CA LEU A 135 -4.71 -6.95 -0.37
C LEU A 135 -4.73 -7.67 -1.71
N ALA A 136 -5.68 -7.32 -2.58
CA ALA A 136 -5.76 -7.89 -3.92
C ALA A 136 -4.49 -7.57 -4.72
N ILE A 137 -3.98 -6.33 -4.67
CA ILE A 137 -2.74 -5.94 -5.34
C ILE A 137 -1.55 -6.74 -4.82
N LEU A 138 -1.40 -6.88 -3.50
CA LEU A 138 -0.31 -7.67 -2.91
C LEU A 138 -0.31 -9.12 -3.39
N LEU A 139 -1.48 -9.77 -3.39
CA LEU A 139 -1.61 -11.16 -3.86
C LEU A 139 -1.31 -11.29 -5.35
N ILE A 140 -1.80 -10.36 -6.18
CA ILE A 140 -1.54 -10.34 -7.63
C ILE A 140 -0.04 -10.19 -7.90
N VAL A 141 0.62 -9.26 -7.20
CA VAL A 141 2.07 -9.02 -7.35
C VAL A 141 2.86 -10.26 -6.93
N GLN A 142 2.51 -10.87 -5.79
CA GLN A 142 3.16 -12.09 -5.30
C GLN A 142 3.01 -13.25 -6.30
N PHE A 143 1.80 -13.46 -6.83
CA PHE A 143 1.53 -14.51 -7.81
C PHE A 143 2.28 -14.29 -9.13
N THR A 144 2.32 -13.03 -9.60
CA THR A 144 3.05 -12.63 -10.81
C THR A 144 4.55 -12.86 -10.64
N LEU A 145 5.12 -12.50 -9.49
CA LEU A 145 6.54 -12.72 -9.19
C LEU A 145 6.91 -14.20 -9.12
N ILE A 146 6.09 -15.04 -8.49
CA ILE A 146 6.31 -16.48 -8.43
C ILE A 146 6.27 -17.08 -9.85
N SER A 147 5.29 -16.65 -10.66
CA SER A 147 5.15 -17.10 -12.04
C SER A 147 6.33 -16.66 -12.91
N TYR A 148 6.78 -15.41 -12.79
CA TYR A 148 7.93 -14.90 -13.54
C TYR A 148 9.22 -15.64 -13.17
N THR A 149 9.50 -15.76 -11.87
CA THR A 149 10.71 -16.39 -11.35
C THR A 149 10.76 -17.88 -11.73
N THR A 150 9.63 -18.58 -11.63
CA THR A 150 9.55 -19.99 -12.05
C THR A 150 9.56 -20.16 -13.57
N GLY A 151 9.02 -19.20 -14.32
CA GLY A 151 9.07 -19.16 -15.78
C GLY A 151 10.50 -19.00 -16.31
N ASN A 152 11.29 -18.14 -15.67
CA ASN A 152 12.70 -17.92 -16.04
C ASN A 152 13.61 -19.13 -15.77
N LEU A 153 13.19 -20.10 -14.93
CA LEU A 153 13.88 -21.40 -14.80
C LEU A 153 13.93 -22.17 -16.13
N LYS A 154 13.01 -21.93 -17.08
CA LYS A 154 13.02 -22.59 -18.40
C LYS A 154 14.21 -22.18 -19.28
N LYS A 155 14.79 -20.99 -19.08
CA LYS A 155 15.78 -20.41 -20.02
C LYS A 155 17.23 -20.52 -19.55
N GLN A 156 17.49 -20.78 -18.27
CA GLN A 156 18.86 -20.87 -17.72
C GLN A 156 19.25 -22.28 -17.30
N SER A 157 18.78 -23.30 -18.03
CA SER A 157 19.15 -24.69 -17.76
C SER A 157 20.65 -24.87 -17.96
N LEU A 158 21.39 -24.98 -16.84
CA LEU A 158 22.71 -25.61 -16.62
C LEU A 158 23.88 -25.29 -17.58
N VAL A 159 23.67 -25.28 -18.89
CA VAL A 159 24.64 -25.03 -19.96
C VAL A 159 25.20 -23.60 -19.92
N GLU A 160 24.38 -22.59 -19.63
CA GLU A 160 24.87 -21.20 -19.53
C GLU A 160 25.75 -20.98 -18.27
N GLN A 161 25.49 -21.72 -17.18
CA GLN A 161 26.26 -21.59 -15.93
C GLN A 161 27.66 -22.22 -16.04
N ILE A 162 27.81 -23.28 -16.84
CA ILE A 162 29.13 -23.87 -17.13
C ILE A 162 29.92 -22.95 -18.06
N ARG A 163 29.26 -22.30 -19.03
CA ARG A 163 29.90 -21.40 -19.99
C ARG A 163 30.38 -20.07 -19.40
N THR A 164 29.81 -19.63 -18.27
CA THR A 164 30.26 -18.42 -17.55
C THR A 164 31.39 -18.69 -16.56
N MET A 165 31.76 -19.96 -16.35
CA MET A 165 32.88 -20.35 -15.47
C MET A 165 34.18 -20.63 -16.25
N GLU A 166 34.14 -20.60 -17.59
CA GLU A 166 35.32 -20.46 -18.46
C GLU A 166 35.53 -18.98 -18.82
#